data_AF-A0A7U9CVD8-F1
#
_entry.id   AF-A0A7U9CVD8-F1
#
_cell.length_a   1.000
_cell.length_b   1.000
_cell.length_c   1.000
_cell.angle_alpha   90.00
_cell.angle_beta   90.00
_cell.angle_gamma   90.00
#
_symmetry.space_group_name_H-M   'P 1'
#
loop_
_entity.id
_entity.type
_entity.pdbx_description
1 polymer ?
#
loop_
_entity_poly.entity_id
_entity_poly.type
_entity_poly.pdbx_seq_one_letter_code
_entity_poly.pdbx_strand_id
1 'polypeptide(L)'
;MFSTGSCAPFTLQNPGFRHDFKVLAFDGAEAISCLYAIRVELASERADIDLESLLSQPAFLQFGFDNEGIHGRIEDVRVGESGKRLTHYELTLMPALRYLQFSHDQRVFQNLTVERLYSGQKLLITGHSLGGAIVLILSEMLRRDPQYSPDILLYTYGAPRASDSTFINSVQPLVHHRIVNLDELLRQTQADAYRKRSGTNS
;
A
#
# COMPACT_ATOMS: atom_id res chain seq x y z
N MET A 1 -22.73 -23.80 -41.50
CA MET A 1 -22.91 -24.53 -40.23
C MET A 1 -21.86 -24.00 -39.28
N PHE A 2 -22.20 -22.98 -38.48
CA PHE A 2 -21.29 -22.40 -37.49
C PHE A 2 -21.23 -23.38 -36.31
N SER A 3 -20.04 -23.87 -35.96
CA SER A 3 -19.89 -24.67 -34.76
C SER A 3 -20.18 -23.78 -33.55
N THR A 4 -21.09 -24.20 -32.68
CA THR A 4 -21.22 -23.67 -31.33
C THR A 4 -19.97 -24.10 -30.57
N GLY A 5 -18.90 -23.33 -30.69
CA GLY A 5 -17.77 -23.40 -29.77
C GLY A 5 -18.33 -23.17 -28.38
N SER A 6 -18.23 -24.18 -27.52
CA SER A 6 -18.62 -24.11 -26.12
C SER A 6 -17.75 -23.08 -25.42
N CYS A 7 -18.13 -21.81 -25.49
CA CYS A 7 -17.56 -20.77 -24.64
C CYS A 7 -17.95 -21.11 -23.20
N ALA A 8 -16.98 -21.10 -22.28
CA ALA A 8 -17.27 -21.30 -20.86
C ALA A 8 -18.31 -20.23 -20.43
N PRO A 9 -19.47 -20.62 -19.86
CA PRO A 9 -20.46 -19.65 -19.46
C PRO A 9 -19.88 -18.76 -18.35
N PHE A 10 -19.94 -17.45 -18.54
CA PHE A 10 -19.60 -16.50 -17.48
C PHE A 10 -20.61 -16.65 -16.35
N THR A 11 -20.14 -16.94 -15.14
CA THR A 11 -21.02 -17.08 -13.98
C THR A 11 -20.49 -16.28 -12.82
N LEU A 12 -21.42 -15.62 -12.12
CA LEU A 12 -21.14 -14.98 -10.85
C LEU A 12 -21.67 -15.90 -9.75
N GLN A 13 -20.83 -16.23 -8.79
CA GLN A 13 -21.20 -17.00 -7.61
C GLN A 13 -21.06 -16.11 -6.39
N ASN A 14 -22.15 -15.89 -5.66
CA ASN A 14 -22.13 -15.24 -4.35
C ASN A 14 -22.70 -16.20 -3.30
N PRO A 15 -21.87 -16.82 -2.45
CA PRO A 15 -22.33 -17.76 -1.44
C PRO A 15 -23.28 -17.15 -0.39
N GLY A 16 -23.20 -15.83 -0.19
CA GLY A 16 -23.97 -15.10 0.82
C GLY A 16 -25.35 -14.63 0.34
N PHE A 17 -25.64 -14.71 -0.97
CA PHE A 17 -26.85 -14.12 -1.53
C PHE A 17 -27.49 -15.00 -2.60
N ARG A 18 -28.79 -15.32 -2.44
CA ARG A 18 -29.55 -16.03 -3.49
C ARG A 18 -29.96 -15.06 -4.60
N HIS A 19 -29.29 -15.15 -5.74
CA HIS A 19 -29.59 -14.39 -6.94
C HIS A 19 -29.82 -15.29 -8.16
N ASP A 20 -30.47 -14.72 -9.17
CA ASP A 20 -30.66 -15.26 -10.52
C ASP A 20 -29.78 -14.56 -11.57
N PHE A 21 -28.81 -13.73 -11.13
CA PHE A 21 -27.93 -12.97 -12.01
C PHE A 21 -27.31 -13.81 -13.13
N LYS A 22 -27.43 -13.31 -14.36
CA LYS A 22 -26.72 -13.77 -15.55
C LYS A 22 -25.68 -12.73 -15.93
N VAL A 23 -24.44 -13.16 -16.11
CA VAL A 23 -23.35 -12.29 -16.56
C VAL A 23 -23.51 -12.04 -18.05
N LEU A 24 -23.59 -10.77 -18.43
CA LEU A 24 -23.68 -10.33 -19.82
C LEU A 24 -22.29 -10.04 -20.39
N ALA A 25 -21.50 -9.28 -19.65
CA ALA A 25 -20.16 -8.86 -20.01
C ALA A 25 -19.38 -8.50 -18.73
N PHE A 26 -18.06 -8.42 -18.85
CA PHE A 26 -17.21 -7.84 -17.84
C PHE A 26 -15.99 -7.20 -18.49
N ASP A 27 -15.45 -6.18 -17.83
CA ASP A 27 -14.23 -5.48 -18.21
C ASP A 27 -13.49 -5.04 -16.95
N GLY A 28 -12.20 -4.78 -17.06
CA GLY A 28 -11.44 -4.37 -15.89
C GLY A 28 -9.98 -4.12 -16.17
N ALA A 29 -9.32 -3.54 -15.17
CA ALA A 29 -7.90 -3.24 -15.19
C ALA A 29 -7.17 -4.05 -14.10
N GLU A 30 -6.04 -4.64 -14.47
CA GLU A 30 -5.11 -5.32 -13.57
C GLU A 30 -3.68 -4.94 -13.95
N ALA A 31 -2.84 -4.72 -12.94
CA ALA A 31 -1.41 -4.48 -13.12
C ALA A 31 -0.64 -5.01 -11.91
N ILE A 32 0.65 -5.33 -12.12
CA ILE A 32 1.53 -5.78 -11.04
C ILE A 32 1.57 -4.72 -9.93
N SER A 33 1.42 -5.16 -8.68
CA SER A 33 1.43 -4.31 -7.49
C SER A 33 0.34 -3.24 -7.44
N CYS A 34 -0.72 -3.37 -8.26
CA CYS A 34 -1.92 -2.55 -8.19
C CYS A 34 -3.12 -3.42 -7.83
N LEU A 35 -4.12 -2.84 -7.17
CA LEU A 35 -5.39 -3.53 -6.97
C LEU A 35 -6.12 -3.61 -8.30
N TYR A 36 -6.62 -4.79 -8.66
CA TYR A 36 -7.51 -4.91 -9.81
C TYR A 36 -8.88 -4.29 -9.51
N ALA A 37 -9.61 -3.91 -10.56
CA ALA A 37 -11.02 -3.55 -10.49
C ALA A 37 -11.74 -4.16 -11.71
N ILE A 38 -12.70 -5.06 -11.46
CA ILE A 38 -13.48 -5.70 -12.52
C ILE A 38 -14.93 -5.22 -12.44
N ARG A 39 -15.37 -4.52 -13.48
CA ARG A 39 -16.76 -4.18 -13.71
C ARG A 39 -17.47 -5.37 -14.35
N VAL A 40 -18.64 -5.73 -13.82
CA VAL A 40 -19.44 -6.86 -14.28
C VAL A 40 -20.85 -6.37 -14.60
N GLU A 41 -21.29 -6.60 -15.82
CA GLU A 41 -22.64 -6.33 -16.30
C GLU A 41 -23.50 -7.58 -16.14
N LEU A 42 -24.65 -7.41 -15.50
CA LEU A 42 -25.54 -8.48 -15.07
C LEU A 42 -26.96 -8.21 -15.55
N ALA A 43 -27.73 -9.28 -15.78
CA ALA A 43 -29.17 -9.23 -15.94
C ALA A 43 -29.86 -10.17 -14.94
N SER A 44 -31.02 -9.75 -14.43
CA SER A 44 -31.87 -10.56 -13.57
C SER A 44 -33.35 -10.32 -13.92
N GLU A 45 -34.20 -11.32 -13.72
CA GLU A 45 -35.66 -11.16 -13.87
C GLU A 45 -36.27 -10.40 -12.68
N ARG A 46 -35.53 -10.32 -11.58
CA ARG A 46 -35.93 -9.63 -10.36
C ARG A 46 -35.49 -8.17 -10.41
N ALA A 47 -36.46 -7.26 -10.29
CA ALA A 47 -36.21 -5.81 -10.20
C ALA A 47 -36.07 -5.32 -8.75
N ASP A 48 -36.37 -6.18 -7.77
CA ASP A 48 -36.49 -5.88 -6.34
C ASP A 48 -35.31 -6.39 -5.51
N ILE A 49 -34.13 -6.53 -6.12
CA ILE A 49 -32.94 -7.02 -5.42
C ILE A 49 -32.45 -5.95 -4.45
N ASP A 50 -32.31 -6.34 -3.18
CA ASP A 50 -31.70 -5.50 -2.14
C ASP A 50 -30.21 -5.32 -2.41
N LEU A 51 -29.86 -4.21 -3.06
CA LEU A 51 -28.50 -3.87 -3.44
C LEU A 51 -27.57 -3.67 -2.25
N GLU A 52 -28.06 -3.12 -1.15
CA GLU A 52 -27.22 -2.83 0.01
C GLU A 52 -26.69 -4.12 0.63
N SER A 53 -27.51 -5.17 0.64
CA SER A 53 -27.11 -6.50 1.13
C SER A 53 -25.97 -7.14 0.32
N LEU A 54 -25.76 -6.72 -0.93
CA LEU A 54 -24.70 -7.21 -1.79
C LEU A 54 -23.35 -6.55 -1.50
N LEU A 55 -23.35 -5.34 -0.94
CA LEU A 55 -22.12 -4.60 -0.69
C LEU A 55 -21.23 -5.35 0.29
N SER A 56 -19.92 -5.31 0.00
CA SER A 56 -18.87 -6.01 0.73
C SER A 56 -19.00 -7.54 0.78
N GLN A 57 -19.96 -8.16 0.08
CA GLN A 57 -20.07 -9.61 0.04
C GLN A 57 -18.99 -10.22 -0.86
N PRO A 58 -18.42 -11.38 -0.49
CA PRO A 58 -17.51 -12.12 -1.35
C PRO A 58 -18.26 -12.67 -2.56
N ALA A 59 -17.66 -12.55 -3.73
CA ALA A 59 -18.17 -13.11 -4.97
C ALA A 59 -17.03 -13.68 -5.82
N PHE A 60 -17.37 -14.66 -6.64
CA PHE A 60 -16.47 -15.30 -7.57
C PHE A 60 -17.02 -15.16 -9.00
N LEU A 61 -16.25 -14.52 -9.87
CA LEU A 61 -16.54 -14.40 -11.29
C LEU A 61 -15.76 -15.49 -12.04
N GLN A 62 -16.45 -16.50 -12.53
CA GLN A 62 -15.89 -17.55 -13.34
C GLN A 62 -15.97 -17.18 -14.82
N PHE A 63 -14.85 -17.27 -15.53
CA PHE A 63 -14.79 -17.01 -16.98
C PHE A 63 -13.94 -17.99 -17.79
N GLY A 64 -13.23 -18.92 -17.14
CA GLY A 64 -12.50 -20.00 -17.80
C GLY A 64 -13.10 -21.38 -17.54
N PHE A 65 -12.47 -22.39 -18.14
CA PHE A 65 -12.78 -23.80 -17.86
C PHE A 65 -12.21 -24.18 -16.48
N ASP A 66 -12.68 -25.27 -15.87
CA ASP A 66 -12.10 -25.84 -14.64
C ASP A 66 -12.00 -24.88 -13.42
N ASN A 67 -13.06 -24.10 -13.15
CA ASN A 67 -13.11 -23.11 -12.05
C ASN A 67 -12.05 -21.99 -12.14
N GLU A 68 -11.56 -21.68 -13.34
CA GLU A 68 -10.78 -20.48 -13.56
C GLU A 68 -11.66 -19.21 -13.48
N GLY A 69 -11.25 -18.28 -12.63
CA GLY A 69 -11.99 -17.05 -12.37
C GLY A 69 -11.30 -16.14 -11.37
N ILE A 70 -11.98 -15.07 -10.97
CA ILE A 70 -11.48 -14.05 -10.05
C ILE A 70 -12.37 -13.99 -8.81
N HIS A 71 -11.74 -14.09 -7.64
CA HIS A 71 -12.37 -13.82 -6.35
C HIS A 71 -12.24 -12.36 -5.98
N GLY A 72 -13.35 -11.73 -5.59
CA GLY A 72 -13.38 -10.37 -5.10
C GLY A 72 -14.49 -10.15 -4.07
N ARG A 73 -14.59 -8.91 -3.61
CA ARG A 73 -15.73 -8.41 -2.85
C ARG A 73 -16.45 -7.38 -3.69
N ILE A 74 -17.77 -7.34 -3.58
CA ILE A 74 -18.62 -6.37 -4.28
C ILE A 74 -18.41 -5.02 -3.60
N GLU A 75 -17.72 -4.10 -4.28
CA GLU A 75 -17.43 -2.76 -3.76
C GLU A 75 -18.57 -1.79 -4.07
N ASP A 76 -19.11 -1.88 -5.28
CA ASP A 76 -20.20 -1.04 -5.74
C ASP A 76 -21.21 -1.89 -6.51
N VAL A 77 -22.47 -1.50 -6.44
CA VAL A 77 -23.56 -2.12 -7.18
C VAL A 77 -24.61 -1.08 -7.54
N ARG A 78 -25.07 -1.11 -8.80
CA ARG A 78 -26.07 -0.18 -9.32
C ARG A 78 -27.06 -0.86 -10.24
N VAL A 79 -28.29 -0.36 -10.22
CA VAL A 79 -29.32 -0.74 -11.20
C VAL A 79 -29.13 0.11 -12.45
N GLY A 80 -29.06 -0.54 -13.61
CA GLY A 80 -29.06 0.09 -14.93
C GLY A 80 -30.48 0.23 -15.49
N GLU A 81 -30.59 0.26 -16.82
CA GLU A 81 -31.89 0.31 -17.48
C GLU A 81 -32.65 -1.00 -17.27
N SER A 82 -33.87 -0.89 -16.74
CA SER A 82 -34.77 -2.03 -16.59
C SER A 82 -35.64 -2.17 -17.84
N GLY A 83 -35.46 -3.28 -18.56
CA GLY A 83 -36.32 -3.64 -19.69
C GLY A 83 -37.64 -4.25 -19.21
N LYS A 84 -38.54 -4.60 -20.15
CA LYS A 84 -39.88 -5.17 -19.81
C LYS A 84 -39.84 -6.50 -19.02
N ARG A 85 -38.73 -7.24 -19.05
CA ARG A 85 -38.61 -8.56 -18.39
C ARG A 85 -37.30 -8.76 -17.63
N LEU A 86 -36.25 -8.03 -17.99
CA LEU A 86 -34.93 -8.15 -17.38
C LEU A 86 -34.48 -6.79 -16.88
N THR A 87 -34.05 -6.75 -15.63
CA THR A 87 -33.40 -5.59 -15.02
C THR A 87 -31.90 -5.75 -15.17
N HIS A 88 -31.24 -4.72 -15.73
CA HIS A 88 -29.79 -4.69 -15.81
C HIS A 88 -29.21 -4.20 -14.48
N TYR A 89 -28.15 -4.85 -14.05
CA TYR A 89 -27.36 -4.46 -12.90
C TYR A 89 -25.91 -4.37 -13.31
N GLU A 90 -25.17 -3.53 -12.61
CA GLU A 90 -23.73 -3.51 -12.72
C GLU A 90 -23.12 -3.57 -11.34
N LEU A 91 -22.05 -4.33 -11.19
CA LEU A 91 -21.27 -4.35 -9.97
C LEU A 91 -19.78 -4.23 -10.25
N THR A 92 -19.04 -3.80 -9.24
CA THR A 92 -17.58 -3.75 -9.28
C THR A 92 -17.01 -4.73 -8.28
N LEU A 93 -16.20 -5.68 -8.76
CA LEU A 93 -15.41 -6.59 -7.94
C LEU A 93 -14.02 -6.01 -7.71
N MET A 94 -13.63 -5.97 -6.44
CA MET A 94 -12.29 -5.56 -6.01
C MET A 94 -11.68 -6.58 -5.05
N PRO A 95 -10.34 -6.68 -4.95
CA PRO A 95 -9.69 -7.57 -3.99
C PRO A 95 -10.00 -7.15 -2.55
N ALA A 96 -10.06 -8.11 -1.63
CA ALA A 96 -10.23 -7.83 -0.21
C ALA A 96 -9.14 -6.89 0.37
N LEU A 97 -7.98 -6.83 -0.28
CA LEU A 97 -6.90 -5.90 0.06
C LEU A 97 -7.31 -4.42 -0.03
N ARG A 98 -8.32 -4.08 -0.86
CA ARG A 98 -8.89 -2.72 -0.98
C ARG A 98 -9.26 -2.14 0.37
N TYR A 99 -9.81 -2.95 1.28
CA TYR A 99 -10.28 -2.47 2.59
C TYR A 99 -9.14 -2.02 3.51
N LEU A 100 -7.89 -2.43 3.28
CA LEU A 100 -6.76 -1.97 4.09
C LEU A 100 -6.54 -0.45 3.98
N GLN A 101 -6.92 0.17 2.86
CA GLN A 101 -6.78 1.62 2.72
C GLN A 101 -7.68 2.40 3.68
N PHE A 102 -8.76 1.79 4.17
CA PHE A 102 -9.70 2.38 5.12
C PHE A 102 -9.30 2.09 6.56
N SER A 103 -8.28 1.25 6.77
CA SER A 103 -7.69 0.98 8.07
C SER A 103 -6.41 1.79 8.25
N HIS A 104 -6.37 2.62 9.29
CA HIS A 104 -5.15 3.23 9.76
C HIS A 104 -4.84 2.66 11.14
N ASP A 105 -3.72 1.95 11.25
CA ASP A 105 -3.31 1.32 12.50
C ASP A 105 -1.91 1.79 12.90
N GLN A 106 -1.78 2.27 14.14
CA GLN A 106 -0.52 2.69 14.73
C GLN A 106 0.08 1.51 15.48
N ARG A 107 0.83 0.66 14.76
CA ARG A 107 1.50 -0.50 15.35
C ARG A 107 3.00 -0.31 15.39
N VAL A 108 3.58 -0.74 16.50
CA VAL A 108 5.03 -0.85 16.67
C VAL A 108 5.43 -2.29 16.36
N PHE A 109 6.09 -2.50 15.23
CA PHE A 109 6.65 -3.79 14.84
C PHE A 109 8.09 -3.89 15.36
N GLN A 110 8.29 -4.58 16.49
CA GLN A 110 9.61 -4.84 17.08
C GLN A 110 10.09 -6.24 16.69
N ASN A 111 11.38 -6.40 16.40
CA ASN A 111 12.01 -7.69 16.08
C ASN A 111 11.45 -8.42 14.84
N LEU A 112 10.87 -7.69 13.88
CA LEU A 112 10.40 -8.22 12.59
C LEU A 112 11.24 -7.63 11.45
N THR A 113 11.86 -8.49 10.64
CA THR A 113 12.70 -8.08 9.52
C THR A 113 11.84 -7.70 8.30
N VAL A 114 12.20 -6.61 7.62
CA VAL A 114 11.66 -6.29 6.28
C VAL A 114 12.05 -7.35 5.26
N GLU A 115 13.04 -8.20 5.52
CA GLU A 115 13.41 -9.33 4.65
C GLU A 115 12.35 -10.45 4.64
N ARG A 116 11.47 -10.54 5.65
CA ARG A 116 10.22 -11.31 5.56
C ARG A 116 9.16 -10.63 4.69
N LEU A 117 9.36 -9.36 4.35
CA LEU A 117 8.50 -8.57 3.50
C LEU A 117 9.07 -8.49 2.07
N TYR A 118 10.34 -8.12 1.82
CA TYR A 118 11.01 -8.10 0.51
C TYR A 118 12.54 -8.05 0.68
N SER A 119 13.30 -9.07 0.24
CA SER A 119 14.78 -9.11 0.32
C SER A 119 15.48 -8.52 -0.92
N GLY A 120 16.59 -7.80 -0.73
CA GLY A 120 17.49 -7.32 -1.79
C GLY A 120 17.27 -5.91 -2.35
N GLN A 121 16.35 -5.13 -1.77
CA GLN A 121 16.05 -3.76 -2.23
C GLN A 121 16.75 -2.71 -1.38
N LYS A 122 17.08 -1.57 -2.00
CA LYS A 122 17.60 -0.38 -1.33
C LYS A 122 16.54 0.16 -0.36
N LEU A 123 16.89 0.29 0.91
CA LEU A 123 16.01 0.81 1.95
C LEU A 123 16.12 2.33 2.01
N LEU A 124 15.08 3.02 1.52
CA LEU A 124 14.97 4.48 1.63
C LEU A 124 14.36 4.85 2.98
N ILE A 125 15.14 5.48 3.86
CA ILE A 125 14.69 5.94 5.17
C ILE A 125 14.61 7.46 5.16
N THR A 126 13.46 8.03 5.55
CA THR A 126 13.26 9.49 5.56
C THR A 126 12.72 10.01 6.88
N GLY A 127 13.16 11.20 7.30
CA GLY A 127 12.65 11.83 8.54
C GLY A 127 12.75 13.35 8.54
N HIS A 128 11.75 14.01 9.12
CA HIS A 128 11.71 15.46 9.30
C HIS A 128 11.82 15.84 10.79
N SER A 129 12.38 17.02 11.11
CA SER A 129 12.46 17.55 12.48
C SER A 129 13.06 16.52 13.45
N LEU A 130 12.49 16.31 14.63
CA LEU A 130 12.91 15.26 15.58
C LEU A 130 12.94 13.85 14.94
N GLY A 131 12.00 13.58 14.02
CA GLY A 131 11.97 12.34 13.25
C GLY A 131 13.26 12.12 12.45
N GLY A 132 13.90 13.20 11.98
CA GLY A 132 15.21 13.16 11.31
C GLY A 132 16.34 12.63 12.20
N ALA A 133 16.29 12.88 13.52
CA ALA A 133 17.25 12.33 14.48
C ALA A 133 16.96 10.85 14.75
N ILE A 134 15.69 10.48 14.88
CA ILE A 134 15.25 9.09 15.12
C ILE A 134 15.67 8.20 13.96
N VAL A 135 15.46 8.63 12.71
CA VAL A 135 15.82 7.81 11.54
C VAL A 135 17.33 7.67 11.34
N LEU A 136 18.13 8.64 11.79
CA LEU A 136 19.59 8.52 11.78
C LEU A 136 20.06 7.43 12.76
N ILE A 137 19.48 7.41 13.96
CA ILE A 137 19.75 6.37 14.96
C ILE A 137 19.31 4.99 14.44
N LEU A 138 18.09 4.91 13.91
CA LEU A 138 17.56 3.68 13.33
C LEU A 138 18.43 3.14 12.19
N SER A 139 18.86 4.02 11.28
CA SER A 139 19.73 3.64 10.15
C SER A 139 21.04 3.04 10.62
N GLU A 140 21.65 3.64 11.66
CA GLU A 140 22.89 3.13 12.24
C GLU A 140 22.69 1.82 13.01
N MET A 141 21.56 1.66 13.70
CA MET A 141 21.19 0.40 14.36
C MET A 141 21.04 -0.73 13.33
N LEU A 142 20.34 -0.47 12.24
CA LEU A 142 20.13 -1.45 11.16
C LEU A 142 21.44 -1.80 10.43
N ARG A 143 22.33 -0.83 10.22
CA ARG A 143 23.64 -1.06 9.59
C ARG A 143 24.58 -1.91 10.45
N ARG A 144 24.48 -1.80 11.78
CA ARG A 144 25.34 -2.51 12.73
C ARG A 144 24.92 -3.94 12.97
N ASP A 145 23.66 -4.27 12.73
CA ASP A 145 23.14 -5.60 12.95
C ASP A 145 23.49 -6.52 11.77
N PRO A 146 24.41 -7.50 11.94
CA PRO A 146 24.86 -8.37 10.85
C PRO A 146 23.76 -9.28 10.28
N GLN A 147 22.64 -9.42 11.00
CA GLN A 147 21.46 -10.12 10.51
C GLN A 147 20.87 -9.42 9.29
N TYR A 148 21.11 -8.11 9.15
CA TYR A 148 20.63 -7.28 8.05
C TYR A 148 21.83 -6.79 7.24
N SER A 149 21.77 -6.94 5.91
CA SER A 149 22.76 -6.33 5.00
C SER A 149 22.11 -5.27 4.09
N PRO A 150 21.41 -4.27 4.65
CA PRO A 150 20.62 -3.35 3.85
C PRO A 150 21.53 -2.35 3.12
N ASP A 151 21.23 -2.11 1.84
CA ASP A 151 21.69 -0.92 1.14
C ASP A 151 20.81 0.27 1.58
N ILE A 152 21.27 1.03 2.58
CA ILE A 152 20.49 2.13 3.19
C ILE A 152 20.79 3.46 2.50
N LEU A 153 19.72 4.15 2.08
CA LEU A 153 19.76 5.55 1.65
C LEU A 153 18.92 6.42 2.59
N LEU A 154 19.57 7.36 3.28
CA LEU A 154 18.96 8.17 4.33
C LEU A 154 18.73 9.60 3.86
N TYR A 155 17.49 10.12 3.99
CA TYR A 155 17.17 11.53 3.78
C TYR A 155 16.63 12.18 5.05
N THR A 156 17.20 13.31 5.47
CA THR A 156 16.66 14.05 6.61
C THR A 156 16.46 15.53 6.31
N TYR A 157 15.37 16.08 6.84
CA TYR A 157 14.94 17.46 6.63
C TYR A 157 14.77 18.18 7.97
N GLY A 158 15.46 19.31 8.18
CA GLY A 158 15.34 20.08 9.44
C GLY A 158 15.71 19.26 10.69
N ALA A 159 16.52 18.21 10.54
CA ALA A 159 16.88 17.35 11.66
C ALA A 159 17.77 18.10 12.66
N PRO A 160 17.46 18.10 13.96
CA PRO A 160 18.36 18.66 14.97
C PRO A 160 19.67 17.86 15.00
N ARG A 161 20.75 18.45 15.50
CA ARG A 161 21.92 17.66 15.86
C ARG A 161 21.54 16.80 17.06
N ALA A 162 21.53 15.49 16.86
CA ALA A 162 21.36 14.52 17.91
C ALA A 162 22.64 13.70 18.05
N SER A 163 22.96 13.32 19.29
CA SER A 163 24.11 12.48 19.65
C SER A 163 25.48 13.18 19.74
N ASP A 164 26.49 12.40 20.14
CA ASP A 164 27.87 12.83 20.38
C ASP A 164 28.79 12.60 19.16
N SER A 165 30.05 13.04 19.27
CA SER A 165 31.05 12.87 18.20
C SER A 165 31.33 11.40 17.86
N THR A 166 31.25 10.51 18.84
CA THR A 166 31.51 9.07 18.66
C THR A 166 30.45 8.47 17.76
N PHE A 167 29.18 8.80 18.00
CA PHE A 167 28.07 8.39 17.16
C PHE A 167 28.16 8.99 15.75
N ILE A 168 28.46 10.29 15.63
CA ILE A 168 28.60 10.95 14.32
C ILE A 168 29.71 10.32 13.45
N ASN A 169 30.80 9.87 14.07
CA ASN A 169 31.84 9.15 13.34
C ASN A 169 31.38 7.76 12.89
N SER A 170 30.54 7.10 13.70
CA SER A 170 30.05 5.76 13.37
C SER A 170 29.05 5.73 12.21
N VAL A 171 28.31 6.82 12.01
CA VAL A 171 27.32 6.96 10.92
C VAL A 171 27.91 7.43 9.59
N GLN A 172 29.21 7.78 9.53
CA GLN A 172 29.90 8.20 8.30
C GLN A 172 29.74 7.22 7.12
N PRO A 173 29.69 5.90 7.31
CA PRO A 173 29.48 4.96 6.20
C PRO A 173 28.08 5.00 5.58
N LEU A 174 27.09 5.64 6.23
CA LEU A 174 25.74 5.75 5.67
C LEU A 174 25.69 6.81 4.57
N VAL A 175 25.04 6.49 3.45
CA VAL A 175 24.71 7.49 2.43
C VAL A 175 23.58 8.37 2.97
N HIS A 176 23.95 9.50 3.58
CA HIS A 176 23.02 10.42 4.25
C HIS A 176 22.93 11.77 3.52
N HIS A 177 21.78 12.02 2.90
CA HIS A 177 21.41 13.33 2.36
C HIS A 177 20.65 14.15 3.42
N ARG A 178 21.37 15.07 4.05
CA ARG A 178 20.78 16.03 4.97
C ARG A 178 20.44 17.32 4.24
N ILE A 179 19.15 17.63 4.18
CA ILE A 179 18.64 18.87 3.60
C ILE A 179 18.42 19.86 4.75
N VAL A 180 19.09 21.00 4.65
CA VAL A 180 19.06 22.07 5.65
C VAL A 180 18.45 23.30 4.99
N ASN A 181 17.40 23.84 5.58
CA ASN A 181 16.87 25.13 5.15
C ASN A 181 17.79 26.24 5.67
N LEU A 182 18.26 27.11 4.77
CA LEU A 182 19.20 28.19 5.12
C LEU A 182 18.54 29.27 6.01
N ASP A 183 17.21 29.35 5.98
CA ASP A 183 16.39 30.32 6.73
C ASP A 183 15.90 29.80 8.10
N GLU A 184 16.34 28.62 8.53
CA GLU A 184 15.94 28.06 9.82
C GLU A 184 16.69 28.75 10.98
N LEU A 185 16.00 29.68 11.66
CA LEU A 185 16.50 30.60 12.69
C LEU A 185 17.20 29.93 13.90
N LEU A 186 17.08 28.62 14.08
CA LEU A 186 17.60 27.89 15.25
C LEU A 186 19.14 27.70 15.24
N ARG A 187 19.88 28.27 14.29
CA ARG A 187 21.35 28.17 14.23
C ARG A 187 22.14 29.37 14.72
N GLN A 188 21.54 30.52 15.02
CA GLN A 188 22.33 31.71 15.35
C GLN A 188 22.87 31.74 16.79
N THR A 189 22.42 30.89 17.70
CA THR A 189 22.79 31.05 19.12
C THR A 189 23.92 30.16 19.66
N GLN A 190 24.52 29.23 18.88
CA GLN A 190 25.56 28.33 19.44
C GLN A 190 26.84 28.17 18.61
N ALA A 191 27.04 28.92 17.53
CA ALA A 191 28.33 28.93 16.81
C ALA A 191 29.44 29.67 17.59
N ASP A 192 29.07 30.64 18.45
CA ASP A 192 30.05 31.47 19.18
C ASP A 192 30.43 30.93 20.56
N ALA A 193 29.66 29.99 21.12
CA ALA A 193 29.90 29.50 22.48
C ALA A 193 31.06 28.49 22.63
N TYR A 194 31.63 27.99 21.52
CA TYR A 194 32.69 26.96 21.56
C TYR A 194 34.01 27.37 20.89
N ARG A 195 34.20 28.67 20.62
CA ARG A 195 35.45 29.19 20.03
C ARG A 195 36.40 29.71 21.13
N LYS A 196 37.38 28.87 21.49
CA LYS A 196 38.63 29.14 22.25
C LYS A 196 38.55 29.40 23.78
N ARG A 197 38.95 28.39 24.55
CA ARG A 197 40.04 28.53 25.55
C ARG A 197 40.98 27.33 25.47
N SER A 198 41.87 27.35 24.50
CA SER A 198 43.15 26.64 24.55
C SER A 198 44.25 27.69 24.32
N GLY A 199 44.68 28.29 25.43
CA GLY A 199 45.97 28.96 25.55
C GLY A 199 46.90 28.01 26.30
N THR A 200 47.89 27.50 25.60
CA THR A 200 48.99 26.67 26.08
C THR A 200 49.82 27.41 27.14
N ASN A 201 50.28 26.63 28.13
CA ASN A 201 51.36 26.97 29.06
C ASN A 201 52.62 27.47 28.32
N SER A 202 53.20 28.54 28.84
CA SER A 202 54.65 28.76 28.95
C SER A 202 54.92 29.45 30.27
#